data_AF-A0A7J9T7U4-F1
#
_entry.id   AF-A0A7J9T7U4-F1
#
_cell.length_a   1.000
_cell.length_b   1.000
_cell.length_c   1.000
_cell.angle_alpha   90.00
_cell.angle_beta   90.00
_cell.angle_gamma   90.00
#
_symmetry.space_group_name_H-M   'P 1'
#
loop_
_entity.id
_entity.type
_entity.pdbx_description
1 polymer ?
#
loop_
_entity_poly.entity_id
_entity_poly.type
_entity_poly.pdbx_seq_one_letter_code
_entity_poly.pdbx_strand_id
1 'polypeptide(L)' 'KERAHIEPKNAEMKRFHGMERARYWGLQKVNVQFIITAIVVNVKRLANLICSVSYLKNC' A
#
# COMPACT_ATOMS: atom_id res chain seq x y z
N LYS A 1 -15.46 11.89 -8.82
CA LYS A 1 -15.35 10.49 -9.33
C LYS A 1 -13.92 9.93 -9.20
N GLU A 2 -12.87 10.74 -9.35
CA GLU A 2 -11.46 10.32 -9.21
C GLU A 2 -11.10 9.66 -7.86
N ARG A 3 -11.67 10.15 -6.75
CA ARG A 3 -11.41 9.59 -5.40
C ARG A 3 -11.83 8.12 -5.28
N ALA A 4 -12.84 7.68 -6.02
CA ALA A 4 -13.32 6.31 -5.98
C ALA A 4 -12.25 5.28 -6.41
N HIS A 5 -11.25 5.68 -7.20
CA HIS A 5 -10.17 4.79 -7.60
C HIS A 5 -9.16 4.51 -6.47
N ILE A 6 -8.97 5.46 -5.56
CA ILE A 6 -8.01 5.34 -4.45
C ILE A 6 -8.62 4.72 -3.19
N GLU A 7 -9.93 4.83 -3.00
CA GLU A 7 -10.63 4.31 -1.81
C GLU A 7 -10.39 2.81 -1.56
N PRO A 8 -10.42 1.91 -2.58
CA PRO A 8 -10.13 0.49 -2.37
C PRO A 8 -8.72 0.26 -1.84
N LYS A 9 -7.74 1.01 -2.36
CA LYS A 9 -6.34 0.90 -1.94
C LYS A 9 -6.12 1.42 -0.53
N ASN A 10 -6.80 2.51 -0.19
CA ASN A 10 -6.82 3.04 1.16
C ASN A 10 -7.47 2.07 2.16
N ALA A 11 -8.58 1.43 1.78
CA ALA A 11 -9.25 0.42 2.59
C ALA A 11 -8.38 -0.81 2.84
N GLU A 12 -7.65 -1.29 1.82
CA GLU A 12 -6.65 -2.36 1.95
C GLU A 12 -5.57 -2.00 2.98
N MET A 13 -5.00 -0.79 2.86
CA MET A 13 -3.97 -0.32 3.79
C MET A 13 -4.47 -0.19 5.23
N LYS A 14 -5.72 0.28 5.42
CA LYS A 14 -6.35 0.36 6.74
C LYS A 14 -6.56 -1.03 7.36
N ARG A 15 -7.05 -2.00 6.58
CA ARG A 15 -7.37 -3.35 7.08
C ARG A 15 -6.15 -4.24 7.31
N PHE A 16 -5.18 -4.23 6.40
CA PHE A 16 -4.10 -5.22 6.39
C PHE A 16 -2.72 -4.65 6.74
N HIS A 17 -2.53 -3.34 6.63
CA HIS A 17 -1.21 -2.71 6.79
C HIS A 17 -1.13 -1.77 8.00
N GLY A 18 -2.06 -1.90 8.95
CA GLY A 18 -1.98 -1.22 10.25
C GLY A 18 -2.21 0.29 10.21
N MET A 19 -2.83 0.80 9.13
CA MET A 19 -3.28 2.20 9.06
C MET A 19 -4.58 2.48 9.82
N GLU A 20 -5.22 1.46 10.41
CA GLU A 20 -6.36 1.65 11.32
C GLU A 20 -5.95 2.40 12.61
N ARG A 21 -4.70 2.23 13.06
CA ARG A 21 -4.20 2.84 14.31
C ARG A 21 -3.02 3.75 14.02
N ALA A 22 -3.06 4.95 14.58
CA ALA A 22 -1.91 5.83 14.67
C ALA A 22 -0.90 5.21 15.64
N ARG A 23 0.24 4.74 15.11
CA ARG A 23 1.32 4.14 15.94
C ARG A 23 2.17 5.18 16.63
N TYR A 24 2.19 6.40 16.10
CA TYR A 24 3.03 7.48 16.59
C TYR A 24 2.18 8.67 17.02
N TRP A 25 2.73 9.45 17.97
CA TRP A 25 2.12 10.68 18.43
C TRP A 25 2.44 11.84 17.50
N GLY A 26 1.43 12.66 17.23
CA GLY A 26 1.54 13.85 16.39
C GLY A 26 1.38 13.58 14.90
N LEU A 27 0.78 14.55 14.19
CA LEU A 27 0.39 14.41 12.79
C LEU A 27 1.57 14.13 11.86
N GLN A 28 2.73 14.72 12.14
CA GLN A 28 3.94 14.54 11.34
C GLN A 28 4.41 13.08 11.32
N LYS A 29 4.44 12.41 12.48
CA LYS A 29 4.90 11.02 12.57
C LYS A 29 3.87 10.04 12.01
N VAL A 30 2.58 10.32 12.17
CA VAL A 30 1.51 9.56 11.51
C VAL A 30 1.60 9.72 9.98
N ASN A 31 1.92 10.91 9.47
CA ASN A 31 2.12 11.10 8.04
C ASN A 31 3.26 10.23 7.50
N VAL A 32 4.39 10.17 8.22
CA VAL A 32 5.50 9.26 7.88
C VAL A 32 5.04 7.80 7.88
N GLN A 33 4.24 7.35 8.86
CA GLN A 33 3.65 6.01 8.89
C GLN A 33 2.82 5.73 7.62
N PHE A 34 1.98 6.67 7.20
CA PHE A 34 1.16 6.53 5.98
C PHE A 34 2.02 6.45 4.72
N ILE A 35 3.01 7.34 4.58
CA ILE A 35 3.90 7.38 3.40
C ILE A 35 4.68 6.07 3.27
N ILE A 36 5.31 5.60 4.36
CA ILE A 36 6.06 4.35 4.34
C ILE A 36 5.15 3.17 4.00
N THR A 37 3.94 3.13 4.57
CA THR A 37 2.97 2.06 4.28
C THR A 37 2.58 2.04 2.80
N ALA A 38 2.30 3.21 2.21
CA ALA A 38 1.96 3.33 0.80
C ALA A 38 3.10 2.85 -0.12
N ILE A 39 4.36 3.20 0.21
CA ILE A 39 5.54 2.72 -0.51
C ILE A 39 5.61 1.19 -0.46
N VAL A 40 5.47 0.58 0.73
CA VAL A 40 5.54 -0.88 0.90
C VAL A 40 4.46 -1.60 0.09
N VAL A 41 3.21 -1.14 0.13
CA VAL A 41 2.12 -1.77 -0.63
C VAL A 41 2.36 -1.67 -2.14
N ASN A 42 2.87 -0.54 -2.62
CA ASN A 42 3.19 -0.35 -4.03
C ASN A 42 4.36 -1.24 -4.48
N VAL A 43 5.41 -1.35 -3.66
CA VAL A 43 6.55 -2.25 -3.93
C VAL A 43 6.09 -3.71 -3.94
N LYS A 44 5.24 -4.13 -3.00
CA LYS A 44 4.68 -5.48 -2.96
C LYS A 44 3.87 -5.78 -4.23
N ARG A 45 3.08 -4.81 -4.72
CA ARG A 45 2.35 -4.93 -5.99
C ARG A 45 3.31 -5.04 -7.18
N LEU A 46 4.37 -4.23 -7.22
CA LEU A 46 5.38 -4.29 -8.28
C LEU A 46 6.07 -5.66 -8.29
N ALA A 47 6.49 -6.16 -7.13
CA ALA A 47 7.10 -7.48 -7.00
C ALA A 47 6.16 -8.59 -7.48
N ASN A 48 4.88 -8.54 -7.13
CA ASN A 48 3.87 -9.49 -7.61
C ASN A 48 3.68 -9.41 -9.12
N LEU A 49 3.69 -8.22 -9.72
CA LEU A 49 3.57 -8.03 -11.16
C LEU A 49 4.81 -8.55 -11.88
N ILE A 50 6.02 -8.22 -11.40
CA ILE A 50 7.27 -8.73 -11.96
C ILE A 50 7.31 -10.25 -11.85
N CYS A 51 7.01 -10.80 -10.68
CA CYS A 51 7.03 -12.24 -10.45
C CYS A 51 5.97 -12.97 -11.29
N SER A 52 4.74 -12.44 -11.38
CA SER A 52 3.69 -12.96 -12.26
C SER A 52 4.08 -12.89 -13.75
N VAL A 53 4.68 -11.78 -14.19
CA VAL A 53 5.22 -11.64 -15.55
C VAL A 53 6.39 -12.60 -15.77
N SER A 54 7.23 -12.83 -14.77
CA SER A 54 8.29 -13.85 -14.82
C SER A 54 7.68 -15.24 -14.95
N TYR A 55 6.64 -15.60 -14.21
CA TYR A 55 5.94 -16.88 -14.38
C TYR A 55 5.34 -17.03 -15.78
N LEU A 56 4.78 -15.96 -16.36
CA LEU A 56 4.24 -15.98 -17.73
C LEU A 56 5.32 -16.03 -18.81
N LYS A 57 6.50 -15.44 -18.58
CA LYS A 57 7.65 -15.44 -19.52
C LYS A 57 8.43 -16.75 -19.55
N ASN A 58 8.24 -17.63 -18.57
CA ASN A 58 8.87 -18.97 -18.54
C ASN A 58 8.01 -20.05 -19.21
N CYS A 59 6.88 -19.68 -19.84
CA CYS A 59 6.11 -20.50 -20.78
C CYS A 59 6.52 -20.18 -22.22
#